data_AF-J9CFV9-F1
#
_entry.id   AF-J9CFV9-F1
#
_cell.length_a   1.000
_cell.length_b   1.000
_cell.length_c   1.000
_cell.angle_alpha   90.00
_cell.angle_beta   90.00
_cell.angle_gamma   90.00
#
_symmetry.space_group_name_H-M   'P 1'
#
loop_
_entity.id
_entity.type
_entity.pdbx_description
1 polymer ?
#
loop_
_entity_poly.entity_id
_entity_poly.type
_entity_poly.pdbx_seq_one_letter_code
_entity_poly.pdbx_strand_id
1 'polypeptide(L)' 'MNYLLKISAIGNDEERVHALYGHIEDVYWHVKTKCAEGEIIDIYEEEEYIETVIRLNSSVAKLTHKLEW' A
#
# COMPACT_ATOMS: atom_id res chain seq x y z
N MET A 1 -6.90 2.69 14.43
CA MET A 1 -5.67 1.87 14.37
C MET A 1 -4.57 2.66 13.68
N ASN A 2 -3.31 2.31 13.92
CA ASN A 2 -2.17 2.85 13.20
C ASN A 2 -1.79 1.91 12.04
N TYR A 3 -1.77 2.45 10.83
CA TYR A 3 -1.34 1.74 9.63
C TYR A 3 -0.02 2.28 9.12
N LEU A 4 0.91 1.39 8.79
CA LEU A 4 2.15 1.71 8.10
C LEU A 4 2.06 1.18 6.66
N LEU A 5 2.32 2.07 5.72
CA LEU A 5 2.34 1.78 4.29
C LEU A 5 3.79 1.83 3.82
N LYS A 6 4.29 0.73 3.28
CA LYS A 6 5.53 0.71 2.51
C LYS A 6 5.17 0.68 1.04
N ILE A 7 5.56 1.71 0.32
CA ILE A 7 5.14 1.94 -1.05
C ILE A 7 6.37 1.86 -1.95
N SER A 8 6.32 0.95 -2.92
CA SER A 8 7.35 0.68 -3.90
C SER A 8 6.77 0.72 -5.32
N ALA A 9 7.61 0.78 -6.35
CA ALA A 9 7.16 0.78 -7.73
C ALA A 9 8.07 -0.11 -8.60
N ILE A 10 7.50 -0.74 -9.62
CA ILE A 10 8.26 -1.60 -10.53
C ILE A 10 9.28 -0.78 -11.32
N GLY A 11 10.56 -1.13 -11.16
CA GLY A 11 11.68 -0.45 -11.79
C GLY A 11 12.12 0.83 -11.07
N ASN A 12 11.67 1.05 -9.84
CA ASN A 12 12.14 2.12 -8.98
C ASN A 12 12.63 1.54 -7.64
N ASP A 13 13.90 1.81 -7.29
CA ASP A 13 14.52 1.34 -6.06
C ASP A 13 14.16 2.21 -4.84
N GLU A 14 13.47 3.34 -5.04
CA GLU A 14 13.01 4.20 -3.94
C GLU A 14 11.72 3.64 -3.30
N GLU A 15 11.86 3.12 -2.07
CA GLU A 15 10.74 2.80 -1.18
C GLU A 15 10.37 4.04 -0.36
N ARG A 16 9.08 4.39 -0.32
CA ARG A 16 8.53 5.47 0.51
C ARG A 16 7.63 4.90 1.59
N VAL A 17 7.76 5.43 2.81
CA VAL A 17 6.97 4.98 3.96
C VAL A 17 5.98 6.05 4.38
N HIS A 18 4.74 5.65 4.67
CA HIS A 18 3.69 6.56 5.13
C HIS A 18 2.91 5.95 6.29
N ALA A 19 2.65 6.73 7.34
CA ALA A 19 1.82 6.32 8.47
C ALA A 19 0.44 6.98 8.39
N LEU A 20 -0.61 6.21 8.60
CA LEU A 20 -2.00 6.67 8.64
C LEU A 20 -2.67 6.22 9.92
N TYR A 21 -3.37 7.14 10.58
CA TYR A 21 -4.21 6.82 11.72
C TYR A 21 -5.67 6.81 11.27
N GLY A 22 -6.39 5.71 11.53
CA GLY A 22 -7.79 5.60 11.13
C GLY A 22 -8.25 4.16 10.99
N HIS A 23 -9.06 3.93 9.95
CA HIS A 23 -9.57 2.63 9.54
C HIS A 23 -8.91 2.17 8.23
N ILE A 24 -9.03 0.88 7.93
CA ILE A 24 -8.48 0.31 6.70
C ILE A 24 -9.09 0.96 5.45
N GLU A 25 -10.33 1.43 5.49
CA GLU A 25 -10.97 2.16 4.38
C GLU A 25 -10.23 3.48 4.06
N ASP A 26 -9.68 4.15 5.06
CA ASP A 26 -8.87 5.36 4.88
C ASP A 26 -7.56 5.05 4.16
N VAL A 27 -6.98 3.88 4.46
CA VAL A 27 -5.80 3.36 3.77
C VAL A 27 -6.12 3.10 2.29
N TYR A 28 -7.21 2.39 2.00
CA TYR A 28 -7.64 2.14 0.62
C TYR A 28 -7.94 3.43 -0.15
N TRP A 29 -8.57 4.40 0.51
CA TRP A 29 -8.82 5.71 -0.08
C TRP A 29 -7.52 6.47 -0.36
N HIS A 30 -6.56 6.43 0.57
CA HIS A 30 -5.25 7.04 0.39
C HIS A 30 -4.52 6.41 -0.79
N VAL A 31 -4.45 5.07 -0.85
CA VAL A 31 -3.81 4.36 -1.96
C VAL A 31 -4.47 4.76 -3.28
N LYS A 32 -5.80 4.79 -3.35
CA LYS A 32 -6.53 5.15 -4.56
C LYS A 32 -6.27 6.60 -5.03
N THR A 33 -6.12 7.54 -4.11
CA THR A 33 -6.12 8.98 -4.43
C THR A 33 -4.74 9.64 -4.39
N LYS A 34 -3.77 9.04 -3.70
CA LYS A 34 -2.44 9.61 -3.46
C LYS A 34 -1.30 8.78 -4.03
N CYS A 35 -1.52 7.49 -4.33
CA CYS A 35 -0.52 6.66 -4.98
C CYS A 35 -0.65 6.71 -6.51
N ALA A 36 0.48 6.60 -7.20
CA ALA A 36 0.57 6.50 -8.64
C ALA A 36 0.18 5.10 -9.13
N GLU A 37 -0.30 5.02 -10.37
CA GLU A 37 -0.58 3.74 -11.01
C GLU A 37 0.69 2.89 -11.12
N GLY A 38 0.59 1.61 -10.78
CA GLY A 38 1.71 0.68 -10.76
C GLY A 38 2.48 0.64 -9.43
N GLU A 39 2.20 1.54 -8.49
CA GLU A 39 2.75 1.44 -7.13
C GLU A 39 2.15 0.23 -6.39
N ILE A 40 3.02 -0.48 -5.68
CA ILE A 40 2.72 -1.61 -4.81
C ILE A 40 2.89 -1.15 -3.37
N ILE A 41 1.93 -1.50 -2.52
CA ILE A 41 1.83 -1.00 -1.16
C ILE A 41 1.67 -2.19 -0.22
N ASP A 42 2.68 -2.42 0.62
CA ASP A 42 2.54 -3.32 1.77
C ASP A 42 1.90 -2.56 2.93
N ILE A 43 0.78 -3.08 3.40
CA ILE A 43 -0.01 -2.52 4.50
C ILE A 43 0.27 -3.30 5.77
N TYR A 44 0.65 -2.57 6.81
CA TYR A 44 0.83 -3.09 8.15
C TYR A 44 -0.13 -2.38 9.11
N GLU A 45 -0.69 -3.08 10.08
CA GLU A 45 -1.51 -2.53 11.18
C GLU A 45 -0.80 -2.82 12.49
N GLU A 46 -0.52 -1.79 13.30
CA GLU A 46 0.19 -1.95 14.58
C GLU A 46 1.48 -2.80 14.44
N GLU A 47 2.22 -2.58 13.34
CA GLU A 47 3.44 -3.31 12.93
C GLU A 47 3.23 -4.75 12.40
N GLU A 48 2.00 -5.27 12.41
CA GLU A 48 1.67 -6.56 11.82
C GLU A 48 1.33 -6.43 10.34
N TYR A 49 1.95 -7.26 9.49
CA TYR A 49 1.63 -7.28 8.06
C TYR A 49 0.19 -7.79 7.84
N ILE A 50 -0.60 -7.03 7.09
CA ILE A 50 -1.96 -7.42 6.69
C ILE A 50 -1.96 -7.95 5.27
N GLU A 51 -1.61 -7.09 4.31
CA GLU A 51 -1.75 -7.39 2.90
C GLU A 51 -0.91 -6.48 2.01
N THR A 52 -0.67 -6.94 0.78
CA THR A 52 -0.08 -6.12 -0.28
C THR A 52 -1.18 -5.75 -1.28
N VAL A 53 -1.21 -4.48 -1.69
CA VAL A 53 -2.12 -3.99 -2.72
C VAL A 53 -1.35 -3.31 -3.85
N ILE A 54 -1.92 -3.28 -5.06
CA ILE A 54 -1.40 -2.53 -6.19
C ILE A 54 -2.40 -1.46 -6.62
N ARG A 55 -1.89 -0.26 -6.89
CA ARG A 55 -2.69 0.84 -7.46
C ARG A 55 -2.81 0.65 -8.97
N LEU A 56 -4.04 0.49 -9.46
CA LEU A 56 -4.36 0.40 -10.89
C LEU A 56 -4.95 1.73 -11.39
N ASN A 57 -5.23 1.94 -12.67
CA ASN A 57 -5.73 3.23 -13.18
C ASN A 57 -6.95 3.79 -12.42
N SER A 58 -7.89 2.93 -11.98
CA SER A 58 -9.14 3.36 -11.31
C SER A 58 -9.54 2.56 -10.06
N SER A 59 -8.71 1.58 -9.67
CA SER A 59 -8.98 0.71 -8.53
C SER A 59 -7.72 0.44 -7.70
N VAL A 60 -7.92 -0.26 -6.60
CA VAL A 60 -6.87 -0.86 -5.77
C VAL A 60 -7.15 -2.36 -5.80
N ALA A 61 -6.17 -3.15 -6.17
CA ALA A 61 -6.30 -4.61 -6.22
C ALA A 61 -5.42 -5.22 -5.14
N LYS A 62 -5.98 -6.19 -4.41
CA LYS A 62 -5.22 -6.99 -3.44
C LYS A 62 -4.38 -8.03 -4.18
N LEU A 63 -3.13 -8.18 -3.78
CA LEU A 63 -2.28 -9.27 -4.24
C LEU A 63 -2.43 -10.45 -3.28
N THR A 64 -2.72 -11.63 -3.82
CA THR A 64 -2.93 -12.85 -3.01
C THR A 64 -1.65 -13.43 -2.44
N HIS A 65 -0.50 -13.00 -2.95
CA HIS A 65 0.82 -13.35 -2.46
C HIS A 65 1.61 -12.08 -2.23
N LYS A 66 2.31 -12.03 -1.10
CA LYS A 66 3.32 -11.02 -0.86
C LYS A 66 4.38 -11.15 -1.94
N LEU A 67 4.67 -10.07 -2.66
CA LEU A 67 5.79 -10.05 -3.58
C LEU A 67 7.06 -9.98 -2.73
N GLU A 68 7.89 -11.02 -2.79
CA GLU A 68 9.24 -10.99 -2.26
C GLU A 68 10.16 -10.42 -3.35
N TRP A 69 10.86 -9.34 -3.03
CA TRP A 69 11.81 -8.65 -3.91
C TRP A 69 13.23 -8.97 -3.47
#